data_AF-L7JVX0-F1
#
_entry.id   AF-L7JVX0-F1
#
_cell.length_a   1.000
_cell.length_b   1.000
_cell.length_c   1.000
_cell.angle_alpha   90.00
_cell.angle_beta   90.00
_cell.angle_gamma   90.00
#
_symmetry.space_group_name_H-M   'P 1'
#
loop_
_entity.id
_entity.type
_entity.pdbx_description
1 polymer ?
#
loop_
_entity_poly.entity_id
_entity_poly.type
_entity_poly.pdbx_seq_one_letter_code
_entity_poly.pdbx_strand_id
1 'polypeptide(L)'
;VISDEPDNADYYQPPELWVWKKNENQPKIWQYMEIPGIKAATLDQLSTNKEEIEVFNIMFNNIFWENLVTETNQYAEQIINNENKRRKIDKAWFPIDREELKVYIALCIISAEVKKLAIQMYWSKRAFIATPIFRQMIPYKRFLQISRFLHFANN
;
A
#
# COMPACT_ATOMS: atom_id res chain seq x y z
N VAL A 1 70.06 -3.66 16.28
CA VAL A 1 69.68 -2.24 16.14
C VAL A 1 68.79 -2.16 14.92
N ILE A 2 67.48 -2.23 15.11
CA ILE A 2 66.50 -2.05 14.05
C ILE A 2 65.63 -0.90 14.51
N SER A 3 65.58 0.09 13.63
CA SER A 3 65.07 1.45 13.72
C SER A 3 63.63 1.57 14.22
N ASP A 4 63.42 2.56 15.08
CA ASP A 4 62.14 3.23 15.27
C ASP A 4 61.69 3.88 13.96
N GLU A 5 60.58 3.43 13.38
CA GLU A 5 59.74 4.25 12.51
C GLU A 5 58.42 4.54 13.25
N PRO A 6 57.97 5.79 13.34
CA PRO A 6 56.77 6.14 14.08
C PRO A 6 55.54 5.63 13.34
N ASP A 7 54.62 4.99 14.08
CA ASP A 7 53.26 4.72 13.64
C ASP A 7 52.68 5.99 13.03
N ASN A 8 52.39 5.90 11.73
CA ASN A 8 51.72 6.94 10.97
C ASN A 8 50.26 6.97 11.46
N ALA A 9 50.04 7.71 12.55
CA ALA A 9 48.71 8.02 13.02
C ALA A 9 48.07 8.97 12.01
N ASP A 10 47.42 8.38 10.99
CA ASP A 10 46.44 9.08 10.17
C ASP A 10 45.45 9.73 11.12
N TYR A 11 45.61 11.04 11.31
CA TYR A 11 44.69 11.87 12.07
C TYR A 11 43.34 11.77 11.39
N TYR A 12 42.46 10.92 11.93
CA TYR A 12 41.03 11.00 11.68
C TYR A 12 40.58 12.41 12.08
N GLN A 13 40.48 13.29 11.08
CA GLN A 13 39.76 14.55 11.20
C GLN A 13 38.28 14.17 11.34
N PRO A 14 37.64 14.37 12.50
CA PRO A 14 36.22 14.10 12.60
C PRO A 14 35.50 14.99 11.59
N PRO A 15 34.51 14.47 10.83
CA PRO A 15 33.74 15.30 9.90
C PRO A 15 33.19 16.48 10.68
N GLU A 16 33.31 17.68 10.11
CA GLU A 16 32.93 18.94 10.73
C GLU A 16 31.64 18.77 11.54
N LEU A 17 31.76 18.95 12.85
CA LEU A 17 30.65 18.83 13.79
C LEU A 17 29.53 19.74 13.29
N TRP A 18 28.33 19.18 13.11
CA TRP A 18 27.14 19.92 12.72
C TRP A 18 26.83 20.99 13.78
N VAL A 19 27.33 22.21 13.57
CA VAL A 19 27.10 23.33 14.49
C VAL A 19 25.73 23.93 14.18
N TRP A 20 24.74 23.57 14.98
CA TRP A 20 23.42 24.20 14.93
C TRP A 20 23.54 25.68 15.27
N LYS A 21 23.26 26.55 14.29
CA LYS A 21 23.20 27.99 14.47
C LYS A 21 21.74 28.43 14.49
N LYS A 22 21.35 29.15 15.54
CA LYS A 22 20.02 29.76 15.63
C LYS A 22 19.97 30.96 14.69
N ASN A 23 19.40 30.76 13.51
CA ASN A 23 19.16 31.81 12.52
C ASN A 23 17.66 31.96 12.29
N GLU A 24 17.22 33.15 11.88
CA GLU A 24 15.86 33.35 11.40
C GLU A 24 15.66 32.53 10.11
N ASN A 25 14.81 31.52 10.18
CA ASN A 25 14.45 30.74 9.02
C ASN A 25 13.40 31.52 8.22
N GLN A 26 13.83 32.23 7.18
CA GLN A 26 12.93 32.73 6.14
C GLN A 26 12.83 31.64 5.07
N PRO A 27 11.80 30.78 5.11
CA PRO A 27 11.68 29.70 4.15
C PRO A 27 11.57 30.30 2.75
N LYS A 28 12.46 29.86 1.85
CA LYS A 28 12.32 30.18 0.43
C LYS A 28 11.08 29.48 -0.10
N ILE A 29 10.01 30.24 -0.32
CA ILE A 29 8.79 29.74 -0.95
C ILE A 29 9.05 29.67 -2.45
N TRP A 30 9.25 28.46 -2.97
CA TRP A 30 9.33 28.22 -4.40
C TRP A 30 7.93 28.33 -5.00
N GLN A 31 7.75 29.22 -5.97
CA GLN A 31 6.53 29.25 -6.75
C GLN A 31 6.45 28.00 -7.63
N TYR A 32 5.26 27.38 -7.66
CA TYR A 32 4.97 26.30 -8.60
C TYR A 32 4.94 26.89 -10.02
N MET A 33 5.85 26.44 -10.88
CA MET A 33 6.05 26.99 -12.23
C MET A 33 5.33 26.19 -13.33
N GLU A 34 4.80 25.02 -12.98
CA GLU A 34 4.04 24.19 -13.91
C GLU A 34 2.56 24.62 -13.96
N ILE A 35 1.84 24.12 -14.96
CA ILE A 35 0.40 24.34 -15.07
C ILE A 35 -0.29 23.37 -14.09
N PRO A 36 -0.98 23.87 -13.06
CA PRO A 36 -1.69 23.01 -12.13
C PRO A 36 -2.87 22.34 -12.85
N GLY A 37 -3.16 21.09 -12.48
CA GLY A 37 -4.32 20.36 -12.99
C GLY A 37 -3.97 19.01 -13.62
N ILE A 38 -4.97 18.43 -14.28
CA ILE A 38 -4.84 17.15 -14.97
C ILE A 38 -4.02 17.36 -16.25
N LYS A 39 -3.00 16.53 -16.46
CA LYS A 39 -2.15 16.59 -17.66
C LYS A 39 -2.98 16.27 -18.91
N ALA A 40 -2.65 16.92 -20.03
CA ALA A 40 -3.33 16.69 -21.32
C ALA A 40 -3.36 15.20 -21.71
N ALA A 41 -2.23 14.50 -21.55
CA ALA A 41 -2.14 13.06 -21.83
C ALA A 41 -3.10 12.18 -21.01
N THR A 42 -3.56 12.65 -19.84
CA THR A 42 -4.59 11.98 -19.03
C THR A 42 -5.98 12.30 -19.55
N LEU A 43 -6.23 13.53 -20.01
CA LEU A 43 -7.49 13.93 -20.63
C LEU A 43 -7.73 13.20 -21.96
N ASP A 44 -6.68 12.93 -22.73
CA ASP A 44 -6.75 12.19 -23.98
C ASP A 44 -7.16 10.72 -23.81
N GLN A 45 -7.02 10.17 -22.60
CA GLN A 45 -7.44 8.80 -22.26
C GLN A 45 -8.91 8.71 -21.81
N LEU A 46 -9.55 9.84 -21.49
CA LEU A 46 -10.94 9.86 -21.03
C LEU A 46 -11.89 9.86 -22.22
N SER A 47 -13.02 9.19 -22.08
CA SER A 47 -14.08 9.32 -23.08
C SER A 47 -14.74 10.69 -22.99
N THR A 48 -15.58 11.00 -23.97
CA THR A 48 -16.37 12.25 -23.97
C THR A 48 -17.19 12.44 -22.70
N ASN A 49 -17.64 11.34 -22.07
CA ASN A 49 -18.47 11.36 -20.88
C ASN A 49 -17.67 11.49 -19.57
N LYS A 50 -16.35 11.23 -19.60
CA LYS A 50 -15.42 11.37 -18.46
C LYS A 50 -15.94 10.70 -17.19
N GLU A 51 -16.31 9.43 -17.29
CA GLU A 51 -16.89 8.69 -16.16
C GLU A 51 -15.85 8.52 -15.04
N GLU A 52 -16.30 8.51 -13.78
CA GLU A 52 -15.43 8.40 -12.61
C GLU A 52 -14.60 7.11 -12.64
N ILE A 53 -15.16 6.03 -13.22
CA ILE A 53 -14.48 4.76 -13.38
C ILE A 53 -13.29 4.84 -14.36
N GLU A 54 -13.33 5.72 -15.35
CA GLU A 54 -12.22 5.91 -16.28
C GLU A 54 -11.03 6.56 -15.57
N VAL A 55 -11.29 7.60 -14.77
CA VAL A 55 -10.27 8.24 -13.93
C VAL A 55 -9.68 7.22 -12.95
N PHE A 56 -10.53 6.40 -12.33
CA PHE A 56 -10.07 5.32 -11.44
C PHE A 56 -9.16 4.32 -12.17
N ASN A 57 -9.52 3.89 -13.38
CA ASN A 57 -8.74 2.93 -14.16
C ASN A 57 -7.43 3.51 -14.69
N ILE A 58 -7.34 4.82 -14.92
CA ILE A 58 -6.07 5.48 -15.27
C ILE A 58 -5.14 5.49 -14.06
N MET A 59 -5.66 5.78 -12.87
CA MET A 59 -4.88 5.79 -11.62
C MET A 59 -4.44 4.37 -11.21
N PHE A 60 -5.35 3.40 -11.31
CA PHE A 60 -5.13 2.00 -10.96
C PHE A 60 -5.19 1.14 -12.24
N ASN A 61 -4.13 1.24 -13.04
CA ASN A 61 -4.05 0.55 -14.32
C ASN A 61 -3.87 -0.97 -14.18
N ASN A 62 -3.92 -1.69 -15.31
CA ASN A 62 -3.78 -3.15 -15.32
C ASN A 62 -2.45 -3.62 -14.73
N ILE A 63 -1.34 -2.91 -14.97
CA ILE A 63 -0.03 -3.27 -14.44
C ILE A 63 -0.04 -3.22 -12.91
N PHE A 64 -0.66 -2.18 -12.34
CA PHE A 64 -0.83 -2.07 -10.89
C PHE A 64 -1.58 -3.28 -10.32
N TRP A 65 -2.70 -3.67 -10.93
CA TRP A 65 -3.49 -4.81 -10.45
C TRP A 65 -2.74 -6.14 -10.58
N GLU A 66 -2.05 -6.37 -11.69
CA GLU A 66 -1.26 -7.60 -11.90
C GLU A 66 -0.13 -7.72 -10.87
N ASN A 67 0.59 -6.63 -10.63
CA ASN A 67 1.66 -6.61 -9.63
C ASN A 67 1.07 -6.90 -8.23
N LEU A 68 -0.02 -6.23 -7.87
CA LEU A 68 -0.62 -6.39 -6.55
C LEU A 68 -1.13 -7.82 -6.32
N VAL A 69 -1.75 -8.44 -7.34
CA VAL A 69 -2.17 -9.86 -7.28
C VAL A 69 -0.95 -10.77 -7.14
N THR A 70 0.08 -10.56 -7.96
CA THR A 70 1.30 -11.38 -7.97
C THR A 70 1.98 -11.35 -6.61
N GLU A 71 2.25 -10.15 -6.09
CA GLU A 71 2.92 -9.98 -4.80
C GLU A 71 2.10 -10.51 -3.63
N THR A 72 0.77 -10.30 -3.64
CA THR A 72 -0.13 -10.83 -2.60
C THR A 72 -0.14 -12.37 -2.59
N ASN A 73 -0.19 -13.01 -3.75
CA ASN A 73 -0.19 -14.46 -3.86
C ASN A 73 1.17 -15.05 -3.47
N GLN A 74 2.27 -14.45 -3.91
CA GLN A 74 3.64 -14.86 -3.53
C GLN A 74 3.85 -14.76 -2.02
N TYR A 75 3.44 -13.65 -1.42
CA TYR A 75 3.54 -13.47 0.03
C TYR A 75 2.71 -14.50 0.80
N ALA A 76 1.50 -14.82 0.31
CA ALA A 76 0.68 -15.87 0.92
C ALA A 76 1.40 -17.23 0.93
N GLU A 77 2.00 -17.64 -0.18
CA GLU A 77 2.78 -18.88 -0.27
C GLU A 77 3.96 -18.90 0.71
N GLN A 78 4.71 -17.79 0.80
CA GLN A 78 5.83 -17.66 1.73
C GLN A 78 5.39 -17.83 3.19
N ILE A 79 4.25 -17.24 3.58
CA ILE A 79 3.72 -17.33 4.95
C ILE A 79 3.13 -18.72 5.24
N ILE A 80 2.45 -19.34 4.28
CA ILE A 80 1.86 -20.67 4.44
C ILE A 80 2.94 -21.73 4.59
N ASN A 81 4.06 -21.59 3.88
CA ASN A 81 5.20 -22.51 3.97
C ASN A 81 6.06 -22.28 5.23
N ASN A 82 5.87 -21.17 5.94
CA ASN A 82 6.58 -20.86 7.18
C ASN A 82 5.75 -21.29 8.41
N GLU A 83 6.14 -22.41 9.03
CA GLU A 83 5.42 -22.98 10.19
C GLU A 83 5.25 -22.01 11.37
N ASN A 84 6.23 -21.12 11.58
CA ASN A 84 6.20 -20.14 12.66
C ASN A 84 5.23 -18.97 12.38
N LYS A 85 4.92 -18.70 11.11
CA LYS A 85 4.05 -17.59 10.69
C LYS A 85 2.64 -18.04 10.29
N ARG A 86 2.46 -19.32 9.94
CA ARG A 86 1.19 -19.89 9.48
C ARG A 86 0.11 -19.87 10.57
N ARG A 87 -1.08 -19.39 10.22
CA ARG A 87 -2.30 -19.41 11.07
C ARG A 87 -3.29 -20.45 10.59
N LYS A 88 -4.24 -20.83 11.45
CA LYS A 88 -5.32 -21.78 11.11
C LYS A 88 -6.15 -21.35 9.88
N ILE A 89 -6.37 -20.04 9.71
CA ILE A 89 -7.14 -19.48 8.59
C ILE A 89 -6.40 -19.63 7.24
N ASP A 90 -5.06 -19.74 7.27
CA ASP A 90 -4.21 -19.81 6.09
C ASP A 90 -4.35 -21.18 5.39
N LYS A 91 -4.81 -22.23 6.10
CA LYS A 91 -5.00 -23.58 5.55
C LYS A 91 -6.01 -23.68 4.40
N ALA A 92 -6.97 -22.75 4.36
CA ALA A 92 -8.00 -22.70 3.32
C ALA A 92 -7.68 -21.60 2.29
N TRP A 93 -6.43 -21.15 2.22
CA TRP A 93 -6.01 -20.18 1.21
C TRP A 93 -6.02 -20.80 -0.18
N PHE A 94 -6.45 -20.00 -1.15
CA PHE A 94 -6.26 -20.23 -2.57
C PHE A 94 -5.91 -18.87 -3.21
N PRO A 95 -5.13 -18.85 -4.31
CA PRO A 95 -4.72 -17.61 -4.95
C PRO A 95 -5.90 -16.71 -5.30
N ILE A 96 -5.70 -15.40 -5.19
CA ILE A 96 -6.66 -14.38 -5.62
C ILE A 96 -6.43 -14.06 -7.11
N ASP A 97 -7.47 -13.53 -7.76
CA ASP A 97 -7.36 -12.89 -9.08
C ASP A 97 -7.61 -11.37 -8.98
N ARG A 98 -7.50 -10.68 -10.12
CA ARG A 98 -7.70 -9.23 -10.19
C ARG A 98 -9.11 -8.80 -9.81
N GLU A 99 -10.14 -9.57 -10.18
CA GLU A 99 -11.52 -9.19 -9.95
C GLU A 99 -11.87 -9.34 -8.46
N GLU A 100 -11.42 -10.42 -7.83
CA GLU A 100 -11.56 -10.60 -6.38
C GLU A 100 -10.81 -9.50 -5.60
N LEU A 101 -9.63 -9.10 -6.06
CA LEU A 101 -8.87 -8.01 -5.44
C LEU A 101 -9.56 -6.65 -5.59
N LYS A 102 -10.12 -6.35 -6.77
CA LYS A 102 -10.92 -5.13 -7.00
C LYS A 102 -12.15 -5.11 -6.09
N VAL A 103 -12.84 -6.24 -5.94
CA VAL A 103 -13.96 -6.37 -5.01
C VAL A 103 -13.52 -6.09 -3.57
N TYR A 104 -12.37 -6.63 -3.15
CA TYR A 104 -11.81 -6.33 -1.83
C TYR A 104 -11.54 -4.83 -1.65
N ILE A 105 -10.91 -4.16 -2.62
CA ILE A 105 -10.65 -2.71 -2.56
C ILE A 105 -11.95 -1.91 -2.56
N ALA A 106 -12.95 -2.29 -3.36
CA ALA A 106 -14.27 -1.65 -3.36
C ALA A 106 -14.94 -1.74 -1.98
N LEU A 107 -14.88 -2.90 -1.31
CA LEU A 107 -15.38 -3.05 0.06
C LEU A 107 -14.59 -2.20 1.06
N CYS A 108 -13.28 -2.03 0.88
CA CYS A 108 -12.48 -1.10 1.70
C CYS A 108 -12.95 0.35 1.53
N ILE A 109 -13.22 0.80 0.31
CA ILE A 109 -13.77 2.13 0.02
C ILE A 109 -15.16 2.30 0.65
N ILE A 110 -16.06 1.32 0.49
CA ILE A 110 -17.39 1.36 1.12
C ILE A 110 -17.28 1.39 2.66
N SER A 111 -16.30 0.69 3.23
CA SER A 111 -16.02 0.73 4.67
C SER A 111 -15.41 2.06 5.13
N ALA A 112 -14.82 2.82 4.19
CA ALA A 112 -14.37 4.17 4.45
C ALA A 112 -15.58 5.12 4.63
N GLU A 113 -16.62 4.92 3.84
CA GLU A 113 -17.87 5.70 3.88
C GLU A 113 -18.77 5.27 5.05
N VAL A 114 -19.08 3.97 5.16
CA VAL A 114 -20.06 3.43 6.10
C VAL A 114 -19.37 2.86 7.35
N LYS A 115 -18.86 3.74 8.22
CA LYS A 115 -18.09 3.31 9.40
C LYS A 115 -18.90 2.43 10.36
N LYS A 116 -18.30 1.31 10.78
CA LYS A 116 -18.78 0.44 11.87
C LYS A 116 -17.74 0.29 12.96
N LEU A 117 -18.19 0.03 14.19
CA LEU A 117 -17.32 -0.10 15.37
C LEU A 117 -16.31 -1.24 15.27
N ALA A 118 -16.63 -2.29 14.50
CA ALA A 118 -15.73 -3.42 14.27
C ALA A 118 -15.93 -4.03 12.89
N ILE A 119 -14.85 -4.58 12.31
CA ILE A 119 -14.84 -5.10 10.94
C ILE A 119 -15.83 -6.25 10.72
N GLN A 120 -16.04 -7.11 11.73
CA GLN A 120 -17.02 -8.20 11.65
C GLN A 120 -18.47 -7.71 11.54
N MET A 121 -18.75 -6.46 11.95
CA MET A 121 -20.11 -5.92 11.89
C MET A 121 -20.57 -5.67 10.45
N TYR A 122 -19.65 -5.47 9.50
CA TYR A 122 -19.99 -5.38 8.08
C TYR A 122 -20.62 -6.66 7.54
N TRP A 123 -20.26 -7.81 8.13
CA TRP A 123 -20.86 -9.12 7.81
C TRP A 123 -22.02 -9.52 8.74
N SER A 124 -22.54 -8.62 9.59
CA SER A 124 -23.60 -8.92 10.56
C SER A 124 -24.98 -9.13 9.93
N LYS A 125 -25.73 -10.16 10.35
CA LYS A 125 -27.11 -10.46 9.89
C LYS A 125 -28.18 -9.67 10.66
N ARG A 126 -27.80 -8.96 11.72
CA ARG A 126 -28.74 -8.21 12.55
C ARG A 126 -29.30 -7.04 11.74
N ALA A 127 -30.62 -6.99 11.59
CA ALA A 127 -31.30 -6.06 10.69
C ALA A 127 -30.85 -4.61 10.83
N PHE A 128 -30.70 -4.11 12.06
CA PHE A 128 -30.34 -2.72 12.34
C PHE A 128 -28.88 -2.32 12.01
N ILE A 129 -27.98 -3.28 11.76
CA ILE A 129 -26.58 -3.01 11.37
C ILE A 129 -26.18 -3.73 10.07
N ALA A 130 -27.13 -4.39 9.40
CA ALA A 130 -26.85 -5.16 8.20
C ALA A 130 -26.34 -4.25 7.09
N THR A 131 -25.29 -4.70 6.40
CA THR A 131 -24.76 -4.04 5.20
C THR A 131 -24.57 -5.12 4.14
N PRO A 132 -25.66 -5.51 3.46
CA PRO A 132 -25.73 -6.77 2.70
C PRO A 132 -24.62 -6.96 1.68
N ILE A 133 -24.19 -5.87 1.03
CA ILE A 133 -23.16 -5.87 -0.02
C ILE A 133 -21.89 -6.62 0.40
N PHE A 134 -21.42 -6.46 1.65
CA PHE A 134 -20.19 -7.13 2.11
C PHE A 134 -20.29 -8.65 2.03
N ARG A 135 -21.41 -9.23 2.46
CA ARG A 135 -21.63 -10.69 2.42
C ARG A 135 -21.97 -11.21 1.03
N GLN A 136 -22.62 -10.39 0.22
CA GLN A 136 -23.00 -10.76 -1.15
C GLN A 136 -21.76 -10.82 -2.04
N MET A 137 -20.80 -9.92 -1.81
CA MET A 137 -19.59 -9.83 -2.60
C MET A 137 -18.55 -10.88 -2.19
N ILE A 138 -18.12 -10.92 -0.92
CA ILE A 138 -17.13 -11.92 -0.46
C ILE A 138 -17.41 -12.43 0.97
N PRO A 139 -17.09 -13.69 1.29
CA PRO A 139 -17.19 -14.20 2.67
C PRO A 139 -16.25 -13.47 3.64
N TYR A 140 -16.67 -13.28 4.89
CA TYR A 140 -15.85 -12.60 5.92
C TYR A 140 -14.46 -13.22 6.08
N LYS A 141 -14.39 -14.56 6.09
CA LYS A 141 -13.11 -15.27 6.19
C LYS A 141 -12.20 -14.97 4.99
N ARG A 142 -12.75 -14.86 3.79
CA ARG A 142 -12.00 -14.53 2.58
C ARG A 142 -11.48 -13.10 2.64
N PHE A 143 -12.31 -12.14 3.06
CA PHE A 143 -11.85 -10.76 3.31
C PHE A 143 -10.67 -10.71 4.27
N LEU A 144 -10.72 -11.44 5.40
CA LEU A 144 -9.63 -11.48 6.37
C LEU A 144 -8.35 -12.14 5.81
N GLN A 145 -8.49 -13.16 4.97
CA GLN A 145 -7.35 -13.80 4.31
C GLN A 145 -6.66 -12.81 3.35
N ILE A 146 -7.44 -12.14 2.48
CA ILE A 146 -6.91 -11.13 1.56
C ILE A 146 -6.25 -9.99 2.34
N SER A 147 -6.91 -9.47 3.38
CA SER A 147 -6.35 -8.42 4.25
C SER A 147 -5.01 -8.80 4.88
N ARG A 148 -4.83 -10.09 5.19
CA ARG A 148 -3.63 -10.62 5.84
C ARG A 148 -2.46 -10.76 4.88
N PHE A 149 -2.73 -11.11 3.63
CA PHE A 149 -1.69 -11.38 2.64
C PHE A 149 -1.46 -10.22 1.66
N LEU A 150 -2.27 -9.17 1.71
CA LEU A 150 -2.11 -7.99 0.85
C LEU A 150 -0.67 -7.47 0.90
N HIS A 151 -0.01 -7.47 -0.26
CA HIS A 151 1.40 -7.12 -0.37
C HIS A 151 1.69 -6.38 -1.67
N PHE A 152 2.55 -5.36 -1.62
CA PHE A 152 2.76 -4.41 -2.72
C PHE A 152 4.12 -4.56 -3.42
N ALA A 153 5.06 -5.28 -2.82
CA ALA A 153 6.40 -5.50 -3.34
C ALA A 153 7.00 -6.72 -2.66
N ASN A 154 7.93 -7.41 -3.32
CA ASN A 154 8.56 -8.60 -2.75
C ASN A 154 9.44 -8.26 -1.53
N ASN A 155 9.44 -9.11 -0.50
CA ASN A 155 10.34 -9.01 0.67
C ASN A 155 11.61 -9.83 0.49
#